data_AF-A0A2E4Z8D5-F1
#
_entry.id   AF-A0A2E4Z8D5-F1
#
_cell.length_a   1.000
_cell.length_b   1.000
_cell.length_c   1.000
_cell.angle_alpha   90.00
_cell.angle_beta   90.00
_cell.angle_gamma   90.00
#
_symmetry.space_group_name_H-M   'P 1'
#
loop_
_entity.id
_entity.type
_entity.pdbx_description
1 polymer ?
#
loop_
_entity_poly.entity_id
_entity_poly.type
_entity_poly.pdbx_seq_one_letter_code
_entity_poly.pdbx_strand_id
1 'polypeptide(L)' 'MATCIAEDQITDAPEGRWSSGTSLDGQRKFSVAAAEPMGQEPSLGMARAGSAAQKEQVGGHNAPE' A
#
# COMPACT_ATOMS: atom_id res chain seq x y z
N MET A 1 -4.23 14.27 -16.44
CA MET A 1 -2.76 14.30 -16.26
C MET A 1 -2.46 13.95 -14.82
N ALA A 2 -2.31 12.66 -14.49
CA ALA A 2 -1.88 12.25 -13.16
C ALA A 2 -0.35 12.40 -13.12
N THR A 3 0.14 13.34 -12.32
CA THR A 3 1.59 13.48 -12.12
C THR A 3 2.02 12.36 -11.19
N CYS A 4 2.74 11.39 -11.74
CA CYS A 4 3.51 10.45 -10.93
C CYS A 4 4.64 11.25 -10.29
N ILE A 5 4.65 11.26 -8.96
CA ILE A 5 5.73 11.83 -8.15
C ILE A 5 7.02 11.09 -8.52
N ALA A 6 8.00 11.84 -9.01
CA ALA A 6 9.31 11.31 -9.39
C ALA A 6 10.09 10.84 -8.15
N GLU A 7 10.81 9.74 -8.30
CA GLU A 7 11.72 9.10 -7.30
C GLU A 7 12.69 10.09 -6.62
N ASP A 8 12.98 11.21 -7.29
CA ASP A 8 13.99 12.22 -6.92
C ASP A 8 13.52 13.26 -5.88
N GLN A 9 12.28 13.18 -5.37
CA GLN A 9 11.69 14.24 -4.52
C GLN A 9 11.50 13.88 -3.04
N ILE A 10 11.97 12.71 -2.58
CA ILE A 10 11.84 12.28 -1.17
C ILE A 10 12.57 13.24 -0.22
N THR A 11 13.62 13.91 -0.71
CA THR A 11 14.37 14.93 0.04
C THR A 11 13.55 16.19 0.36
N ASP A 12 12.39 16.40 -0.27
CA ASP A 12 11.50 17.56 -0.05
C ASP A 12 10.14 17.15 0.55
N ALA A 13 10.03 15.95 1.14
CA ALA A 13 8.79 15.56 1.81
C ALA A 13 8.46 16.56 2.93
N PRO A 14 7.23 17.11 2.99
CA PRO A 14 6.88 18.16 3.95
C PRO A 14 7.03 17.65 5.38
N GLU A 15 7.60 18.48 6.26
CA GLU A 15 7.73 18.15 7.68
C GLU A 15 6.35 18.04 8.33
N GLY A 16 5.97 16.81 8.69
CA GLY A 16 4.76 16.49 9.43
C GLY A 16 5.07 16.16 10.89
N ARG A 17 4.01 16.04 11.69
CA ARG A 17 4.10 15.70 13.12
C ARG A 17 4.88 14.40 13.42
N TRP A 18 4.91 13.47 12.47
CA TRP A 18 5.60 12.18 12.60
C TRP A 18 6.78 12.02 11.64
N SER A 19 7.31 13.12 11.09
CA SER A 19 8.47 13.05 10.20
C SER A 19 9.80 12.92 10.95
N SER A 20 9.81 13.19 12.26
CA SER A 20 11.00 13.13 13.12
C SER A 20 10.64 12.88 14.59
N GLY A 21 11.66 12.60 15.42
CA GLY A 21 11.53 12.46 16.87
C GLY A 21 11.54 11.02 17.37
N THR A 22 11.62 10.87 18.69
CA THR A 22 11.61 9.55 19.36
C THR A 22 10.18 9.05 19.49
N SER A 23 10.00 7.75 19.30
CA SER A 23 8.75 7.03 19.57
C SER A 23 8.30 7.23 21.03
N LEU A 24 6.99 7.13 21.26
CA LEU A 24 6.36 7.29 22.58
C LEU A 24 6.93 6.33 23.64
N ASP A 25 7.40 5.17 23.21
CA ASP A 25 8.04 4.15 24.05
C ASP A 25 9.55 4.37 24.26
N GLY A 26 10.15 5.39 23.62
CA GLY A 26 11.57 5.68 23.69
C GLY A 26 12.47 4.74 22.89
N GLN A 27 11.92 3.73 22.20
CA GLN A 27 12.72 2.63 21.64
C GLN A 27 13.17 2.88 20.20
N ARG A 28 12.45 3.71 19.45
CA ARG A 28 12.68 3.95 18.02
C ARG A 28 12.61 5.43 17.68
N LYS A 29 13.03 5.77 16.45
CA LYS A 29 12.95 7.12 15.89
C LYS A 29 12.06 7.10 14.65
N PHE A 30 11.27 8.14 14.48
CA PHE A 30 10.52 8.37 13.25
C PHE A 30 11.43 8.94 12.17
N SER A 31 11.22 8.51 10.94
CA SER A 31 11.94 8.97 9.75
C SER A 31 11.01 8.89 8.54
N VAL A 32 11.28 9.73 7.54
CA VAL A 32 10.56 9.71 6.26
C VAL A 32 11.38 8.95 5.23
N ALA A 33 10.72 8.13 4.41
CA ALA A 33 11.29 7.43 3.27
C ALA A 33 10.25 7.33 2.15
N ALA A 34 10.69 7.10 0.91
CA ALA A 34 9.77 6.68 -0.14
C ALA A 34 9.12 5.36 0.24
N ALA A 35 7.82 5.26 -0.03
CA ALA A 35 7.13 3.99 0.05
C ALA A 35 7.52 3.14 -1.15
N GLU A 36 8.36 2.13 -0.92
CA GLU A 36 8.62 1.10 -1.92
C GLU A 36 7.60 -0.04 -1.78
N PRO A 37 7.11 -0.62 -2.89
CA PRO A 37 6.25 -1.79 -2.83
C PRO A 37 7.07 -3.01 -2.39
N MET A 38 7.06 -3.28 -1.09
CA MET A 38 7.71 -4.48 -0.52
C MET A 38 6.83 -5.74 -0.60
N GLY A 39 5.59 -5.60 -1.06
CA GLY A 39 4.64 -6.70 -1.23
C GLY A 39 4.89 -7.50 -2.51
N GLN A 40 4.48 -8.76 -2.50
CA GLN A 40 4.44 -9.59 -3.70
C GLN A 40 3.08 -9.48 -4.39
N GLU A 41 2.99 -9.96 -5.63
CA GLU A 41 1.71 -10.02 -6.34
C GLU A 41 0.71 -10.89 -5.55
N PRO A 42 -0.47 -10.34 -5.18
CA PRO A 42 -1.43 -11.07 -4.37
C PRO A 42 -2.10 -12.17 -5.21
N SER A 43 -1.86 -13.44 -4.85
CA SER A 43 -2.59 -14.57 -5.42
C SER A 43 -3.91 -14.77 -4.65
N LEU A 44 -4.99 -14.18 -5.17
CA LEU A 44 -6.33 -14.29 -4.58
C LEU A 44 -7.15 -15.39 -5.29
N GLY A 45 -7.74 -16.28 -4.49
CA GLY A 45 -8.74 -17.24 -4.98
C GLY A 45 -10.09 -16.57 -5.26
N MET A 46 -10.96 -17.25 -6.01
CA MET A 46 -12.32 -16.77 -6.28
C MET A 46 -13.10 -16.58 -4.98
N ALA A 47 -13.86 -15.48 -4.88
CA ALA A 47 -14.79 -15.32 -3.78
C ALA A 47 -15.87 -16.41 -3.85
N ARG A 48 -16.19 -17.01 -2.70
CA ARG A 48 -17.25 -18.02 -2.60
C ARG A 48 -18.58 -17.44 -3.07
N ALA A 49 -19.35 -18.21 -3.86
CA ALA A 49 -20.71 -17.83 -4.22
C ALA A 49 -21.57 -17.59 -2.94
N GLY A 50 -22.25 -16.45 -2.88
CA GLY A 50 -23.04 -16.06 -1.70
C GLY A 50 -22.23 -15.44 -0.55
N SER A 51 -20.93 -15.16 -0.73
CA SER A 51 -20.09 -14.46 0.25
C SER A 51 -20.43 -12.97 0.43
N ALA A 52 -21.48 -12.47 -0.24
CA ALA A 52 -21.79 -11.05 -0.38
C ALA A 52 -20.61 -10.20 -0.92
N ALA A 53 -19.60 -10.86 -1.51
CA ALA A 53 -18.52 -10.19 -2.22
C ALA A 53 -19.06 -9.48 -3.47
N GLN A 54 -18.31 -8.48 -3.91
CA GLN A 54 -18.62 -7.71 -5.10
C GLN A 54 -18.72 -8.63 -6.34
N LYS A 55 -19.65 -8.35 -7.26
CA LYS A 55 -20.02 -9.27 -8.34
C LYS A 55 -18.84 -9.66 -9.26
N GLU A 56 -17.92 -8.74 -9.55
CA GLU A 56 -16.72 -8.99 -10.36
C GLU A 56 -15.65 -9.81 -9.62
N GLN A 57 -15.75 -9.93 -8.29
CA GLN A 57 -14.90 -10.78 -7.46
C GLN A 57 -15.46 -12.21 -7.30
N VAL A 58 -16.75 -12.41 -7.63
CA VAL A 58 -17.43 -13.70 -7.67
C VAL A 58 -17.39 -14.23 -9.11
N GLY A 59 -16.65 -15.31 -9.36
CA GLY A 59 -16.43 -15.82 -10.73
C GLY A 59 -15.01 -15.57 -11.26
N GLY A 60 -14.30 -14.58 -10.72
CA GLY A 60 -12.86 -14.37 -10.90
C GLY A 60 -12.37 -14.02 -12.31
N HIS A 61 -11.24 -13.32 -12.40
CA HIS A 61 -10.55 -12.96 -13.65
C HIS A 61 -9.72 -14.10 -14.28
N ASN A 62 -9.56 -15.25 -13.60
CA ASN A 62 -8.63 -16.33 -13.97
C ASN A 62 -9.27 -17.73 -14.02
N ALA A 63 -10.58 -17.85 -14.26
CA ALA A 63 -11.20 -19.16 -14.41
C ALA A 63 -10.87 -19.79 -15.78
N PRO A 64 -10.39 -21.04 -15.86
CA PRO A 64 -10.38 -21.76 -17.14
C PRO A 64 -11.83 -22.04 -17.57
N GLU A 65 -12.10 -21.88 -18.88
CA GLU A 65 -13.40 -22.17 -19.55
C GLU A 65 -14.00 -23.54 -19.19
#